data_AF-A0A1Y1I8H8-F1
#
_entry.id   AF-A0A1Y1I8H8-F1
#
_cell.length_a   1.000
_cell.length_b   1.000
_cell.length_c   1.000
_cell.angle_alpha   90.00
_cell.angle_beta   90.00
_cell.angle_gamma   90.00
#
_symmetry.space_group_name_H-M   'P 1'
#
loop_
_entity.id
_entity.type
_entity.pdbx_description
1 polymer ?
#
loop_
_entity_poly.entity_id
_entity_poly.type
_entity_poly.pdbx_seq_one_letter_code
_entity_poly.pdbx_strand_id
1 'polypeptide(L)'
;MDAVCARQTFGGVVRQPFDTVMSGSRPGRALAAPTIMGGVNLERAANSSFVGLPMGAIAQGSASLSRAPKVQQPSAVATPPRPFVEAQPLPDLREASVLDSGLTGELGSGLKGLHTGKFTVQATQPIMYSVEECEDLLNPSNMALLSGIVPNTFPPQVAPYTRSAGKQLRRLLVVDENWYRLHGAKLDKYLEHHRVESKIIQLPFCEANKSFDLVFEVAQQIEDFKLHRRREPLIAIGGGVCLDVVGLAANLYRRNTPVIKIPTTLMAVVDASIGVKTAVNFHNKKNKLGTYCPPLGVFYDRAFLKTLDDRHLSNGAAEILKMAAIKDAPLFHMLEQHSAQLIASRFQTPAARLVLRRSIQGMLEELECNLYEHVLTRVVDYGHTFSPEIEMAALETNDELLHGEAVNIDMALTTEIAHRRGYITADHKRRVFAIMRALRLPFWHASVTPKLLIKGLRDMTIARDGLQRVPLMSGIGGARFVNNLSDDEVFAAAAALQHYAQSLECPEAIDGLSPFFDMDHFPSPAMLAN
;
A
#
# COMPACT_ATOMS: atom_id res chain seq x y z
N MET A 1 27.07 -25.33 -19.33
CA MET A 1 28.16 -24.45 -19.80
C MET A 1 27.99 -23.16 -19.05
N ASP A 2 28.70 -23.08 -17.94
CA ASP A 2 28.35 -22.22 -16.82
C ASP A 2 29.07 -20.87 -16.91
N ALA A 3 28.37 -19.81 -16.54
CA ALA A 3 28.95 -18.49 -16.33
C ALA A 3 28.61 -18.04 -14.91
N VAL A 4 29.46 -18.44 -13.97
CA VAL A 4 29.37 -18.09 -12.55
C VAL A 4 29.60 -16.58 -12.38
N CYS A 5 28.67 -15.88 -11.74
CA CYS A 5 28.85 -14.48 -11.36
C CYS A 5 29.65 -14.40 -10.04
N ALA A 6 30.97 -14.24 -10.15
CA ALA A 6 31.85 -14.10 -8.99
C ALA A 6 31.73 -12.70 -8.37
N ARG A 7 31.24 -12.59 -7.13
CA ARG A 7 31.34 -11.35 -6.33
C ARG A 7 32.74 -11.23 -5.76
N GLN A 8 33.41 -10.11 -6.05
CA GLN A 8 34.67 -9.75 -5.40
C GLN A 8 34.43 -9.36 -3.93
N THR A 9 35.29 -9.87 -3.05
CA THR A 9 35.35 -9.46 -1.64
C THR A 9 36.19 -8.19 -1.49
N PHE A 10 35.64 -7.16 -0.85
CA PHE A 10 36.42 -6.04 -0.31
C PHE A 10 36.44 -6.09 1.22
N GLY A 11 37.57 -5.68 1.80
CA GLY A 11 37.97 -6.03 3.16
C GLY A 11 37.14 -5.40 4.28
N GLY A 12 37.04 -6.12 5.40
CA GLY A 12 36.33 -5.67 6.58
C GLY A 12 37.05 -4.55 7.33
N VAL A 13 36.28 -3.58 7.81
CA VAL A 13 36.74 -2.58 8.79
C VAL A 13 36.27 -3.00 10.17
N VAL A 14 37.18 -3.55 10.96
CA VAL A 14 36.95 -3.88 12.38
C VAL A 14 36.86 -2.57 13.17
N ARG A 15 35.70 -2.29 13.78
CA ARG A 15 35.58 -1.24 14.81
C ARG A 15 36.02 -1.79 16.15
N GLN A 16 37.18 -1.35 16.65
CA GLN A 16 37.57 -1.53 18.06
C GLN A 16 36.97 -0.43 18.95
N PRO A 17 36.77 -0.71 20.25
CA PRO A 17 36.19 0.25 21.19
C PRO A 17 37.20 1.33 21.61
N PHE A 18 36.68 2.51 21.98
CA PHE A 18 37.49 3.55 22.61
C PHE A 18 37.69 3.25 24.09
N ASP A 19 38.95 3.21 24.51
CA ASP A 19 39.35 3.31 25.92
C ASP A 19 40.29 4.52 26.13
N THR A 20 40.35 4.99 27.37
CA THR A 20 40.87 6.33 27.74
C THR A 20 42.33 6.28 28.22
N VAL A 21 43.12 7.38 28.13
CA VAL A 21 44.01 7.94 29.21
C VAL A 21 45.07 8.97 28.71
N MET A 22 44.98 10.21 29.25
CA MET A 22 46.03 11.17 29.70
C MET A 22 47.24 11.51 28.77
N SER A 23 47.62 12.77 28.53
CA SER A 23 48.01 13.80 29.52
C SER A 23 48.45 15.12 28.83
N GLY A 24 48.38 16.28 29.50
CA GLY A 24 48.91 17.55 28.96
C GLY A 24 48.36 18.86 29.57
N SER A 25 48.91 19.28 30.71
CA SER A 25 48.77 20.58 31.40
C SER A 25 48.81 21.84 30.48
N ARG A 26 48.24 23.04 30.76
CA ARG A 26 47.85 23.75 32.02
C ARG A 26 47.08 25.08 31.68
N PRO A 27 46.80 25.97 32.67
CA PRO A 27 45.54 26.21 33.40
C PRO A 27 44.49 27.10 32.65
N GLY A 28 43.32 27.50 33.17
CA GLY A 28 42.60 27.16 34.42
C GLY A 28 42.09 28.38 35.23
N ARG A 29 40.75 28.57 35.34
CA ARG A 29 40.06 29.43 36.35
C ARG A 29 38.72 28.78 36.75
N ALA A 30 38.33 28.92 38.01
CA ALA A 30 37.27 28.11 38.64
C ALA A 30 35.90 28.82 38.73
N LEU A 31 34.82 28.05 38.97
CA LEU A 31 34.02 28.14 40.22
C LEU A 31 32.89 27.07 40.33
N ALA A 32 32.85 26.44 41.51
CA ALA A 32 31.72 25.85 42.26
C ALA A 32 30.66 24.93 41.57
N ALA A 33 30.53 23.72 42.11
CA ALA A 33 29.30 22.92 42.16
C ALA A 33 28.59 23.10 43.52
N PRO A 34 27.37 22.56 43.70
CA PRO A 34 27.30 21.39 44.58
C PRO A 34 26.39 20.24 44.09
N THR A 35 26.71 19.05 44.58
CA THR A 35 26.00 17.76 44.37
C THR A 35 24.94 17.53 45.44
N ILE A 36 23.80 16.91 45.09
CA ILE A 36 22.98 16.11 46.02
C ILE A 36 22.50 14.81 45.33
N MET A 37 22.63 13.67 46.00
CA MET A 37 22.10 12.36 45.59
C MET A 37 20.64 12.18 46.03
N GLY A 38 19.90 11.26 45.40
CA GLY A 38 18.66 10.73 45.97
C GLY A 38 17.90 9.80 45.02
N GLY A 39 18.19 8.49 45.06
CA GLY A 39 17.37 7.47 44.40
C GLY A 39 16.31 6.91 45.35
N VAL A 40 15.16 6.47 44.81
CA VAL A 40 14.09 5.81 45.59
C VAL A 40 13.50 4.64 44.81
N ASN A 41 13.47 3.46 45.43
CA ASN A 41 12.74 2.26 44.98
C ASN A 41 11.25 2.37 45.34
N LEU A 42 10.37 1.70 44.60
CA LEU A 42 9.01 1.38 45.06
C LEU A 42 8.58 -0.04 44.64
N GLU A 43 8.33 -0.88 45.63
CA GLU A 43 7.60 -2.15 45.50
C GLU A 43 6.15 -2.03 46.05
N ARG A 44 5.37 -3.08 45.77
CA ARG A 44 3.94 -3.31 46.06
C ARG A 44 3.47 -3.00 47.50
N ALA A 45 2.18 -2.60 47.65
CA ALA A 45 1.14 -3.45 48.29
C ALA A 45 -0.30 -2.85 48.28
N ALA A 46 -1.24 -3.65 47.73
CA ALA A 46 -2.61 -4.01 48.17
C ALA A 46 -3.62 -3.05 48.88
N ASN A 47 -4.89 -3.24 48.46
CA ASN A 47 -6.18 -3.22 49.21
C ASN A 47 -6.83 -1.91 49.72
N SER A 48 -7.97 -1.57 49.11
CA SER A 48 -9.26 -1.38 49.83
C SER A 48 -10.46 -1.51 48.87
N SER A 49 -11.69 -1.63 49.39
CA SER A 49 -12.76 -2.39 48.72
C SER A 49 -14.16 -1.76 48.71
N PHE A 50 -14.95 -2.14 47.70
CA PHE A 50 -16.42 -2.28 47.67
C PHE A 50 -17.38 -1.08 47.47
N VAL A 51 -18.48 -1.44 46.74
CA VAL A 51 -19.84 -0.86 46.54
C VAL A 51 -20.08 -0.50 45.06
N GLY A 52 -21.08 -1.04 44.34
CA GLY A 52 -22.06 -2.08 44.64
C GLY A 52 -23.47 -1.77 44.08
N LEU A 53 -24.15 -2.78 43.51
CA LEU A 53 -25.58 -2.83 43.04
C LEU A 53 -25.89 -2.36 41.59
N PRO A 54 -26.95 -2.91 40.95
CA PRO A 54 -27.28 -4.34 40.91
C PRO A 54 -27.75 -4.86 39.52
N MET A 55 -27.71 -6.18 39.33
CA MET A 55 -28.48 -6.89 38.29
C MET A 55 -29.84 -7.35 38.84
N GLY A 56 -30.88 -7.32 38.01
CA GLY A 56 -32.19 -7.92 38.25
C GLY A 56 -32.66 -8.68 37.01
N ALA A 57 -33.29 -9.84 37.19
CA ALA A 57 -33.54 -10.80 36.10
C ALA A 57 -34.98 -11.33 36.08
N ILE A 58 -35.28 -12.09 35.00
CA ILE A 58 -36.42 -12.99 34.79
C ILE A 58 -37.73 -12.35 34.29
N ALA A 59 -38.12 -12.72 33.06
CA ALA A 59 -39.46 -13.23 32.72
C ALA A 59 -39.43 -13.95 31.35
N GLN A 60 -40.17 -15.06 31.23
CA GLN A 60 -40.39 -15.78 29.97
C GLN A 60 -41.51 -15.14 29.16
N GLY A 61 -41.50 -15.29 27.83
CA GLY A 61 -42.60 -14.86 26.97
C GLY A 61 -42.51 -15.47 25.57
N SER A 62 -43.33 -16.48 25.29
CA SER A 62 -43.50 -17.08 23.96
C SER A 62 -44.46 -16.26 23.12
N ALA A 63 -44.06 -15.82 21.92
CA ALA A 63 -44.98 -15.34 20.89
C ALA A 63 -44.44 -15.63 19.48
N SER A 64 -45.24 -16.34 18.69
CA SER A 64 -45.13 -16.40 17.24
C SER A 64 -45.71 -15.13 16.60
N LEU A 65 -45.51 -15.00 15.27
CA LEU A 65 -45.93 -13.94 14.32
C LEU A 65 -44.77 -13.01 13.92
N SER A 66 -44.59 -12.54 12.68
CA SER A 66 -44.99 -12.91 11.32
C SER A 66 -44.52 -11.75 10.43
N ARG A 67 -44.09 -12.00 9.18
CA ARG A 67 -43.81 -10.99 8.12
C ARG A 67 -42.84 -9.85 8.47
N ALA A 68 -41.65 -9.92 7.86
CA ALA A 68 -40.76 -8.77 7.74
C ALA A 68 -41.43 -7.60 6.96
N PRO A 69 -41.19 -6.33 7.33
CA PRO A 69 -41.64 -5.19 6.55
C PRO A 69 -40.81 -5.04 5.26
N LYS A 70 -41.45 -4.65 4.17
CA LYS A 70 -40.77 -4.28 2.92
C LYS A 70 -39.93 -3.02 3.16
N VAL A 71 -38.63 -3.09 2.89
CA VAL A 71 -37.77 -1.90 2.78
C VAL A 71 -38.21 -1.12 1.53
N GLN A 72 -38.76 0.08 1.72
CA GLN A 72 -38.94 1.03 0.62
C GLN A 72 -37.59 1.63 0.23
N GLN A 73 -37.27 1.63 -1.06
CA GLN A 73 -36.18 2.45 -1.58
C GLN A 73 -36.50 3.93 -1.36
N PRO A 74 -35.57 4.77 -0.87
CA PRO A 74 -35.76 6.20 -0.85
C PRO A 74 -35.78 6.74 -2.28
N SER A 75 -36.79 7.53 -2.63
CA SER A 75 -36.89 8.19 -3.93
C SER A 75 -35.81 9.26 -4.06
N ALA A 76 -35.10 9.24 -5.19
CA ALA A 76 -34.09 10.25 -5.49
C ALA A 76 -34.76 11.61 -5.76
N VAL A 77 -34.71 12.50 -4.76
CA VAL A 77 -35.04 13.93 -4.95
C VAL A 77 -33.82 14.58 -5.60
N ALA A 78 -33.92 14.90 -6.89
CA ALA A 78 -32.86 15.60 -7.61
C ALA A 78 -32.73 17.06 -7.10
N THR A 79 -31.70 17.33 -6.30
CA THR A 79 -31.25 18.71 -6.03
C THR A 79 -30.78 19.36 -7.34
N PRO A 80 -31.24 20.58 -7.67
CA PRO A 80 -30.75 21.29 -8.84
C PRO A 80 -29.25 21.64 -8.69
N PRO A 81 -28.50 21.77 -9.80
CA PRO A 81 -27.09 22.15 -9.73
C PRO A 81 -26.94 23.55 -9.10
N ARG A 82 -25.98 23.70 -8.18
CA ARG A 82 -25.62 25.03 -7.67
C ARG A 82 -25.06 25.88 -8.81
N PRO A 83 -25.39 27.18 -8.87
CA PRO A 83 -24.82 28.07 -9.88
C PRO A 83 -23.29 28.13 -9.74
N PHE A 84 -22.60 28.29 -10.87
CA PHE A 84 -21.16 28.54 -10.90
C PHE A 84 -20.83 29.79 -10.07
N VAL A 85 -20.03 29.62 -9.02
CA VAL A 85 -19.37 30.74 -8.36
C VAL A 85 -18.10 31.02 -9.15
N GLU A 86 -18.06 32.16 -9.83
CA GLU A 86 -16.89 32.63 -10.56
C GLU A 86 -15.71 32.78 -9.59
N ALA A 87 -14.56 32.16 -9.94
CA ALA A 87 -13.41 32.14 -9.05
C ALA A 87 -12.82 33.55 -8.92
N GLN A 88 -12.97 34.17 -7.75
CA GLN A 88 -12.38 35.49 -7.53
C GLN A 88 -10.85 35.42 -7.65
N PRO A 89 -10.21 36.43 -8.28
CA PRO A 89 -8.76 36.47 -8.39
C PRO A 89 -8.13 36.50 -7.00
N LEU A 90 -7.04 35.76 -6.82
CA LEU A 90 -6.24 35.82 -5.60
C LEU A 90 -5.76 37.27 -5.40
N PRO A 91 -5.98 37.87 -4.20
CA PRO A 91 -5.52 39.23 -3.93
C PRO A 91 -4.00 39.31 -4.05
N ASP A 92 -3.47 40.45 -4.52
CA ASP A 92 -2.02 40.66 -4.66
C ASP A 92 -1.39 40.75 -3.26
N LEU A 93 -0.69 39.68 -2.86
CA LEU A 93 -0.15 39.46 -1.51
C LEU A 93 1.02 40.40 -1.13
N ARG A 94 1.22 41.50 -1.86
CA ARG A 94 2.32 42.46 -1.63
C ARG A 94 2.09 43.37 -0.44
N GLU A 95 0.83 43.55 0.00
CA GLU A 95 0.47 44.39 1.15
C GLU A 95 -0.52 43.67 2.09
N ALA A 96 -0.23 42.43 2.47
CA ALA A 96 -0.94 41.78 3.58
C ALA A 96 -0.56 42.48 4.91
N SER A 97 -1.44 43.36 5.39
CA SER A 97 -1.24 44.08 6.64
C SER A 97 -1.27 43.11 7.83
N VAL A 98 -0.36 43.29 8.78
CA VAL A 98 -0.36 42.50 10.04
C VAL A 98 -1.69 42.71 10.80
N LEU A 99 -2.33 43.87 10.63
CA LEU A 99 -3.61 44.20 11.25
C LEU A 99 -4.76 43.25 10.84
N ASP A 100 -4.74 42.70 9.61
CA ASP A 100 -5.77 41.80 9.08
C ASP A 100 -5.67 40.36 9.64
N SER A 101 -4.64 40.07 10.45
CA SER A 101 -4.39 38.74 11.02
C SER A 101 -4.89 38.55 12.47
N GLY A 102 -5.40 39.61 13.09
CA GLY A 102 -5.63 39.70 14.54
C GLY A 102 -4.33 39.90 15.32
N LEU A 103 -4.31 40.47 16.54
CA LEU A 103 -5.39 40.59 17.51
C LEU A 103 -5.60 42.06 17.97
N THR A 104 -5.49 43.02 17.05
CA THR A 104 -5.91 44.43 17.23
C THR A 104 -6.44 45.01 15.91
N GLY A 105 -7.66 44.64 15.51
CA GLY A 105 -8.22 44.98 14.19
C GLY A 105 -9.40 44.08 13.82
N GLU A 106 -10.46 44.11 14.62
CA GLU A 106 -11.61 43.19 14.63
C GLU A 106 -12.18 42.77 13.27
N LEU A 107 -11.75 41.61 12.73
CA LEU A 107 -12.55 40.52 12.13
C LEU A 107 -11.63 39.43 11.53
N GLY A 108 -12.12 38.18 11.38
CA GLY A 108 -11.49 37.20 10.49
C GLY A 108 -11.27 35.79 11.05
N SER A 109 -10.46 35.61 12.10
CA SER A 109 -9.92 34.28 12.45
C SER A 109 -10.92 33.29 13.07
N GLY A 110 -12.04 33.76 13.62
CA GLY A 110 -13.06 32.93 14.29
C GLY A 110 -12.61 32.25 15.60
N LEU A 111 -11.32 32.35 15.97
CA LEU A 111 -10.73 31.67 17.13
C LEU A 111 -11.20 32.30 18.45
N LYS A 112 -12.15 31.64 19.10
CA LYS A 112 -12.54 31.92 20.49
C LYS A 112 -11.52 31.28 21.44
N GLY A 113 -11.18 31.97 22.53
CA GLY A 113 -10.32 31.41 23.57
C GLY A 113 -9.55 32.42 24.43
N LEU A 114 -9.46 33.70 24.02
CA LEU A 114 -8.61 34.70 24.69
C LEU A 114 -8.90 34.83 26.20
N HIS A 115 -10.17 34.87 26.58
CA HIS A 115 -10.58 34.99 27.99
C HIS A 115 -10.59 33.67 28.78
N THR A 116 -10.54 32.52 28.09
CA THR A 116 -10.60 31.18 28.73
C THR A 116 -9.25 30.47 28.75
N GLY A 117 -8.25 30.98 28.02
CA GLY A 117 -7.00 30.29 27.74
C GLY A 117 -7.15 29.04 26.85
N LYS A 118 -8.36 28.75 26.34
CA LYS A 118 -8.70 27.52 25.60
C LYS A 118 -9.07 27.85 24.17
N PHE A 119 -8.22 27.47 23.23
CA PHE A 119 -8.38 27.71 21.80
C PHE A 119 -8.56 26.38 21.06
N THR A 120 -9.46 26.35 20.08
CA THR A 120 -9.71 25.18 19.22
C THR A 120 -9.53 25.58 17.77
N VAL A 121 -8.65 24.89 17.06
CA VAL A 121 -8.45 25.07 15.61
C VAL A 121 -9.19 23.96 14.88
N GLN A 122 -10.02 24.33 13.89
CA GLN A 122 -10.65 23.40 12.96
C GLN A 122 -10.31 23.84 11.53
N ALA A 123 -9.81 22.92 10.71
CA ALA A 123 -9.48 23.16 9.32
C ALA A 123 -9.81 21.93 8.48
N THR A 124 -10.16 22.15 7.21
CA THR A 124 -10.46 21.09 6.24
C THR A 124 -9.50 21.23 5.06
N GLN A 125 -8.84 20.14 4.70
CA GLN A 125 -7.99 20.08 3.51
C GLN A 125 -8.66 19.20 2.44
N PRO A 126 -9.12 19.77 1.32
CA PRO A 126 -9.59 18.96 0.19
C PRO A 126 -8.42 18.22 -0.44
N ILE A 127 -8.72 17.05 -1.01
CA ILE A 127 -7.74 16.18 -1.70
C ILE A 127 -8.35 15.79 -3.03
N MET A 128 -7.56 15.92 -4.09
CA MET A 128 -7.97 15.56 -5.44
C MET A 128 -6.71 15.21 -6.23
N TYR A 129 -6.77 14.10 -6.96
CA TYR A 129 -5.75 13.63 -7.89
C TYR A 129 -6.44 12.81 -8.98
N SER A 130 -5.80 12.66 -10.14
CA SER A 130 -6.32 11.80 -11.20
C SER A 130 -5.55 10.48 -11.30
N VAL A 131 -6.22 9.47 -11.84
CA VAL A 131 -5.63 8.21 -12.28
C VAL A 131 -6.05 8.00 -13.73
N GLU A 132 -5.10 8.15 -14.65
CA GLU A 132 -5.36 8.28 -16.08
C GLU A 132 -4.63 7.19 -16.86
N GLU A 133 -5.37 6.51 -17.73
CA GLU A 133 -4.79 5.59 -18.72
C GLU A 133 -4.22 6.41 -19.87
N CYS A 134 -2.94 6.23 -20.15
CA CYS A 134 -2.26 6.83 -21.29
C CYS A 134 -1.91 5.77 -22.33
N GLU A 135 -1.90 6.17 -23.60
CA GLU A 135 -1.38 5.36 -24.70
C GLU A 135 -0.11 6.04 -25.25
N ASP A 136 0.97 5.26 -25.35
CA ASP A 136 2.30 5.70 -25.81
C ASP A 136 2.76 6.98 -25.09
N LEU A 137 2.94 6.90 -23.77
CA LEU A 137 3.22 8.05 -22.89
C LEU A 137 4.49 8.84 -23.29
N LEU A 138 5.44 8.18 -23.95
CA LEU A 138 6.69 8.78 -24.44
C LEU A 138 6.60 9.22 -25.91
N ASN A 139 5.41 9.22 -26.51
CA ASN A 139 5.18 9.78 -27.83
C ASN A 139 5.35 11.31 -27.78
N PRO A 140 6.10 11.96 -28.70
CA PRO A 140 6.22 13.41 -28.75
C PRO A 140 4.90 14.20 -28.93
N SER A 141 3.79 13.52 -29.26
CA SER A 141 2.46 14.13 -29.32
C SER A 141 1.69 14.02 -27.98
N ASN A 142 2.11 13.12 -27.10
CA ASN A 142 1.50 12.89 -25.80
C ASN A 142 2.14 13.82 -24.75
N MET A 143 1.40 14.84 -24.33
CA MET A 143 1.91 15.83 -23.38
C MET A 143 1.74 15.42 -21.90
N ALA A 144 1.09 14.30 -21.56
CA ALA A 144 0.69 13.97 -20.18
C ALA A 144 1.86 13.90 -19.17
N LEU A 145 3.05 13.50 -19.60
CA LEU A 145 4.25 13.48 -18.75
C LEU A 145 4.76 14.90 -18.39
N LEU A 146 4.42 15.92 -19.18
CA LEU A 146 4.91 17.30 -19.03
C LEU A 146 3.81 18.31 -18.66
N SER A 147 2.56 18.04 -19.01
CA SER A 147 1.39 18.90 -18.80
C SER A 147 0.24 18.14 -18.12
N GLY A 148 -0.43 18.80 -17.17
CA GLY A 148 -1.47 18.21 -16.32
C GLY A 148 -0.99 18.15 -14.87
N ILE A 149 -1.78 18.48 -13.85
CA ILE A 149 -3.26 18.60 -13.77
C ILE A 149 -3.67 19.88 -13.02
N VAL A 150 -4.71 20.63 -13.48
CA VAL A 150 -5.34 21.74 -12.73
C VAL A 150 -6.85 21.54 -12.66
N PRO A 151 -7.41 21.08 -11.51
CA PRO A 151 -8.85 21.00 -11.31
C PRO A 151 -9.49 22.23 -10.63
N ASN A 152 -8.68 23.25 -10.29
CA ASN A 152 -8.98 24.48 -9.54
C ASN A 152 -9.30 24.35 -8.02
N THR A 153 -8.41 24.74 -7.10
CA THR A 153 -7.47 23.81 -6.42
C THR A 153 -7.09 24.20 -4.98
N PHE A 154 -6.93 23.21 -4.10
CA PHE A 154 -5.80 23.15 -3.17
C PHE A 154 -5.57 21.69 -2.74
N PRO A 155 -4.36 21.10 -2.87
CA PRO A 155 -3.11 21.68 -3.36
C PRO A 155 -2.76 21.53 -4.87
N PRO A 156 -3.50 20.85 -5.79
CA PRO A 156 -2.82 20.14 -6.89
C PRO A 156 -2.95 20.86 -8.24
N GLN A 157 -1.97 21.71 -8.59
CA GLN A 157 -1.88 22.36 -9.91
C GLN A 157 -0.60 22.04 -10.69
N VAL A 158 -0.76 21.66 -11.97
CA VAL A 158 0.18 21.88 -13.08
C VAL A 158 -0.59 22.09 -14.40
N ALA A 159 -0.77 23.35 -14.78
CA ALA A 159 -1.04 23.83 -16.13
C ALA A 159 -0.84 25.35 -16.11
N PRO A 160 -0.42 25.99 -17.23
CA PRO A 160 -0.32 25.45 -18.56
C PRO A 160 1.12 25.27 -19.07
N TYR A 161 1.30 24.36 -20.03
CA TYR A 161 2.47 24.35 -20.90
C TYR A 161 2.37 25.51 -21.92
N THR A 162 2.56 26.75 -21.45
CA THR A 162 2.79 27.89 -22.34
C THR A 162 4.29 28.10 -22.49
N ARG A 163 4.75 28.31 -23.74
CA ARG A 163 6.05 28.94 -24.03
C ARG A 163 5.98 30.43 -23.64
N SER A 164 5.84 30.69 -22.35
CA SER A 164 5.95 32.03 -21.76
C SER A 164 7.30 32.59 -22.21
N ALA A 165 7.30 33.72 -22.92
CA ALA A 165 8.40 34.13 -23.78
C ALA A 165 9.78 34.06 -23.08
N GLY A 166 10.58 33.05 -23.44
CA GLY A 166 11.98 32.91 -23.04
C GLY A 166 12.33 31.97 -21.87
N LYS A 167 11.39 31.24 -21.23
CA LYS A 167 11.75 30.27 -20.16
C LYS A 167 11.52 28.80 -20.55
N GLN A 168 12.54 27.98 -20.29
CA GLN A 168 12.56 26.55 -20.54
C GLN A 168 11.83 25.78 -19.42
N LEU A 169 11.18 24.65 -19.76
CA LEU A 169 10.50 23.81 -18.77
C LEU A 169 11.52 23.00 -17.98
N ARG A 170 11.44 23.00 -16.65
CA ARG A 170 12.35 22.25 -15.76
C ARG A 170 11.69 21.02 -15.16
N ARG A 171 12.39 19.88 -15.12
CA ARG A 171 11.90 18.63 -14.51
C ARG A 171 13.01 17.85 -13.78
N LEU A 172 12.70 17.38 -12.59
CA LEU A 172 13.47 16.34 -11.89
C LEU A 172 12.70 15.03 -11.99
N LEU A 173 13.36 14.00 -12.52
CA LEU A 173 12.81 12.66 -12.69
C LEU A 173 13.62 11.70 -11.82
N VAL A 174 12.95 10.88 -11.01
CA VAL A 174 13.57 9.73 -10.33
C VAL A 174 13.00 8.47 -10.94
N VAL A 175 13.88 7.62 -11.45
CA VAL A 175 13.56 6.55 -12.38
C VAL A 175 14.20 5.25 -11.91
N ASP A 176 13.45 4.17 -12.00
CA ASP A 176 13.98 2.81 -11.85
C ASP A 176 15.03 2.51 -12.93
N GLU A 177 16.24 2.12 -12.53
CA GLU A 177 17.35 1.91 -13.47
C GLU A 177 17.07 0.82 -14.52
N ASN A 178 16.29 -0.22 -14.18
CA ASN A 178 15.99 -1.33 -15.08
C ASN A 178 14.99 -0.86 -16.14
N TRP A 179 14.01 -0.05 -15.73
CA TRP A 179 13.12 0.62 -16.69
C TRP A 179 13.89 1.62 -17.56
N TYR A 180 14.80 2.42 -17.00
CA TYR A 180 15.59 3.38 -17.78
C TYR A 180 16.52 2.69 -18.78
N ARG A 181 17.12 1.54 -18.43
CA ARG A 181 17.91 0.70 -19.35
C ARG A 181 17.12 0.27 -20.59
N LEU A 182 15.80 0.10 -20.48
CA LEU A 182 14.91 -0.37 -21.54
C LEU A 182 14.22 0.77 -22.31
N HIS A 183 13.87 1.87 -21.64
CA HIS A 183 13.04 2.95 -22.18
C HIS A 183 13.71 4.34 -22.18
N GLY A 184 14.88 4.49 -21.57
CA GLY A 184 15.61 5.75 -21.40
C GLY A 184 15.85 6.48 -22.73
N ALA A 185 16.32 5.78 -23.76
CA ALA A 185 16.53 6.38 -25.09
C ALA A 185 15.24 6.92 -25.77
N LYS A 186 14.04 6.51 -25.31
CA LYS A 186 12.76 7.15 -25.71
C LYS A 186 12.45 8.35 -24.83
N LEU A 187 12.65 8.23 -23.52
CA LEU A 187 12.45 9.31 -22.54
C LEU A 187 13.36 10.52 -22.86
N ASP A 188 14.64 10.29 -23.14
CA ASP A 188 15.60 11.34 -23.48
C ASP A 188 15.17 12.09 -24.74
N LYS A 189 14.81 11.37 -25.81
CA LYS A 189 14.29 11.95 -27.07
C LYS A 189 12.99 12.72 -26.87
N TYR A 190 12.11 12.25 -26.00
CA TYR A 190 10.88 12.93 -25.63
C TYR A 190 11.18 14.26 -24.92
N LEU A 191 12.05 14.24 -23.91
CA LEU A 191 12.48 15.44 -23.18
C LEU A 191 13.22 16.43 -24.09
N GLU A 192 14.08 15.95 -24.99
CA GLU A 192 14.77 16.75 -26.01
C GLU A 192 13.79 17.41 -26.99
N HIS A 193 12.83 16.65 -27.53
CA HIS A 193 11.80 17.15 -28.45
C HIS A 193 11.01 18.32 -27.83
N HIS A 194 10.60 18.17 -26.57
CA HIS A 194 9.90 19.21 -25.81
C HIS A 194 10.83 20.28 -25.22
N ARG A 195 12.15 20.16 -25.43
CA ARG A 195 13.20 21.07 -24.92
C ARG A 195 13.11 21.25 -23.40
N VAL A 196 13.00 20.18 -22.65
CA VAL A 196 12.94 20.20 -21.18
C VAL A 196 14.36 20.25 -20.61
N GLU A 197 14.62 21.20 -19.71
CA GLU A 197 15.80 21.17 -18.84
C GLU A 197 15.53 20.09 -17.76
N SER A 198 16.07 18.90 -17.97
CA SER A 198 15.79 17.74 -17.13
C SER A 198 17.02 17.21 -16.40
N LYS A 199 16.84 16.81 -15.13
CA LYS A 199 17.77 15.93 -14.42
C LYS A 199 17.09 14.58 -14.20
N ILE A 200 17.71 13.50 -14.66
CA ILE A 200 17.24 12.13 -14.48
C ILE A 200 18.14 11.46 -13.44
N ILE A 201 17.54 10.97 -12.36
CA ILE A 201 18.19 10.16 -11.34
C ILE A 201 17.76 8.71 -11.57
N GLN A 202 18.73 7.80 -11.70
CA GLN A 202 18.49 6.36 -11.83
C GLN A 202 18.85 5.70 -10.50
N LEU A 203 17.93 4.91 -9.93
CA LEU A 203 18.17 4.19 -8.67
C LEU A 203 17.79 2.70 -8.78
N PRO A 204 18.52 1.80 -8.08
CA PRO A 204 18.33 0.34 -8.13
C PRO A 204 17.22 -0.12 -7.17
N PHE A 205 15.97 0.29 -7.38
CA PHE A 205 14.88 -0.01 -6.44
C PHE A 205 14.58 -1.52 -6.33
N CYS A 206 14.67 -2.06 -5.12
CA CYS A 206 14.21 -3.41 -4.78
C CYS A 206 13.67 -3.46 -3.34
N GLU A 207 12.97 -4.53 -2.96
CA GLU A 207 12.38 -4.61 -1.62
C GLU A 207 13.47 -4.64 -0.51
N ALA A 208 14.63 -5.22 -0.80
CA ALA A 208 15.79 -5.28 0.10
C ALA A 208 16.38 -3.90 0.46
N ASN A 209 16.33 -2.91 -0.45
CA ASN A 209 16.84 -1.55 -0.18
C ASN A 209 15.76 -0.51 0.08
N LYS A 210 14.48 -0.92 0.16
CA LYS A 210 13.32 -0.08 0.47
C LYS A 210 13.36 0.47 1.89
N SER A 211 14.20 1.47 2.11
CA SER A 211 14.67 1.95 3.40
C SER A 211 14.76 3.48 3.43
N PHE A 212 15.01 4.06 4.60
CA PHE A 212 15.22 5.51 4.73
C PHE A 212 16.48 6.01 4.02
N ASP A 213 17.46 5.16 3.73
CA ASP A 213 18.68 5.57 3.04
C ASP A 213 18.39 6.03 1.60
N LEU A 214 17.54 5.31 0.87
CA LEU A 214 17.05 5.77 -0.44
C LEU A 214 16.16 7.02 -0.33
N VAL A 215 15.40 7.19 0.76
CA VAL A 215 14.60 8.40 1.01
C VAL A 215 15.52 9.62 1.18
N PHE A 216 16.66 9.46 1.88
CA PHE A 216 17.67 10.50 2.01
C PHE A 216 18.38 10.79 0.68
N GLU A 217 18.72 9.76 -0.10
CA GLU A 217 19.32 9.94 -1.43
C GLU A 217 18.39 10.74 -2.36
N VAL A 218 17.11 10.38 -2.44
CA VAL A 218 16.12 11.15 -3.22
C VAL A 218 15.99 12.58 -2.69
N ALA A 219 15.95 12.78 -1.38
CA ALA A 219 15.87 14.13 -0.79
C ALA A 219 17.12 14.98 -1.11
N GLN A 220 18.31 14.39 -1.15
CA GLN A 220 19.54 15.06 -1.58
C GLN A 220 19.44 15.49 -3.04
N GLN A 221 18.96 14.62 -3.94
CA GLN A 221 18.81 14.96 -5.35
C GLN A 221 17.81 16.11 -5.60
N ILE A 222 16.74 16.20 -4.79
CA ILE A 222 15.79 17.32 -4.80
C ILE A 222 16.46 18.63 -4.38
N GLU A 223 17.29 18.59 -3.33
CA GLU A 223 18.04 19.75 -2.85
C GLU A 223 19.11 20.21 -3.86
N ASP A 224 19.83 19.29 -4.49
CA ASP A 224 20.85 19.59 -5.51
C ASP A 224 20.23 20.22 -6.77
N PHE A 225 19.04 19.77 -7.18
CA PHE A 225 18.30 20.36 -8.32
C PHE A 225 17.67 21.73 -7.99
N LYS A 226 17.62 22.11 -6.71
CA LYS A 226 16.96 23.32 -6.19
C LYS A 226 15.49 23.40 -6.58
N LEU A 227 14.77 22.27 -6.47
CA LEU A 227 13.38 22.12 -6.93
C LEU A 227 12.43 23.20 -6.36
N HIS A 228 11.65 23.83 -7.23
CA HIS A 228 10.67 24.84 -6.84
C HIS A 228 9.47 24.22 -6.10
N ARG A 229 9.14 24.75 -4.92
CA ARG A 229 8.22 24.16 -3.93
C ARG A 229 6.86 23.63 -4.44
N ARG A 230 6.29 24.23 -5.49
CA ARG A 230 4.97 23.87 -6.04
C ARG A 230 4.87 23.87 -7.58
N ARG A 231 5.84 24.43 -8.29
CA ARG A 231 5.77 24.64 -9.76
C ARG A 231 6.45 23.54 -10.57
N GLU A 232 7.27 22.75 -9.90
CA GLU A 232 8.05 21.66 -10.49
C GLU A 232 7.72 20.40 -9.68
N PRO A 233 6.74 19.58 -10.11
CA PRO A 233 6.51 18.30 -9.47
C PRO A 233 7.71 17.38 -9.69
N LEU A 234 7.98 16.53 -8.70
CA LEU A 234 8.87 15.39 -8.86
C LEU A 234 8.16 14.35 -9.72
N ILE A 235 8.83 13.79 -10.74
CA ILE A 235 8.27 12.68 -11.53
C ILE A 235 8.93 11.38 -11.06
N ALA A 236 8.13 10.46 -10.53
CA ALA A 236 8.55 9.13 -10.12
C ALA A 236 8.17 8.11 -11.20
N ILE A 237 9.14 7.38 -11.76
CA ILE A 237 8.91 6.37 -12.82
C ILE A 237 9.44 5.02 -12.35
N GLY A 238 8.57 4.02 -12.18
CA GLY A 238 9.01 2.69 -11.75
C GLY A 238 7.91 1.78 -11.20
N GLY A 239 8.35 0.71 -10.53
CA GLY A 239 7.48 -0.18 -9.76
C GLY A 239 7.11 0.38 -8.38
N GLY A 240 6.35 -0.40 -7.59
CA GLY A 240 5.82 0.03 -6.30
C GLY A 240 6.88 0.55 -5.32
N VAL A 241 8.05 -0.09 -5.26
CA VAL A 241 9.19 0.35 -4.43
C VAL A 241 9.63 1.78 -4.78
N CYS A 242 9.85 2.07 -6.07
CA CYS A 242 10.20 3.41 -6.57
C CYS A 242 9.15 4.44 -6.15
N LEU A 243 7.87 4.17 -6.42
CA LEU A 243 6.80 5.13 -6.18
C LEU A 243 6.55 5.38 -4.69
N ASP A 244 6.74 4.37 -3.84
CA ASP A 244 6.66 4.51 -2.38
C ASP A 244 7.81 5.35 -1.82
N VAL A 245 9.07 5.02 -2.18
CA VAL A 245 10.26 5.73 -1.69
C VAL A 245 10.27 7.19 -2.16
N VAL A 246 10.04 7.41 -3.45
CA VAL A 246 10.04 8.76 -4.05
C VAL A 246 8.84 9.57 -3.56
N GLY A 247 7.68 8.93 -3.38
CA GLY A 247 6.51 9.57 -2.79
C GLY A 247 6.73 10.00 -1.34
N LEU A 248 7.35 9.15 -0.51
CA LEU A 248 7.69 9.47 0.88
C LEU A 248 8.73 10.60 0.96
N ALA A 249 9.78 10.53 0.14
CA ALA A 249 10.79 11.60 0.04
C ALA A 249 10.17 12.95 -0.37
N ALA A 250 9.27 12.94 -1.37
CA ALA A 250 8.54 14.13 -1.78
C ALA A 250 7.63 14.67 -0.65
N ASN A 251 6.94 13.79 0.08
CA ASN A 251 6.07 14.20 1.18
C ASN A 251 6.84 14.84 2.34
N LEU A 252 8.00 14.28 2.70
CA LEU A 252 8.88 14.81 3.73
C LEU A 252 9.57 16.10 3.29
N TYR A 253 10.08 16.18 2.06
CA TYR A 253 10.79 17.35 1.58
C TYR A 253 9.88 18.59 1.55
N ARG A 254 10.29 19.63 2.31
CA ARG A 254 9.52 20.87 2.55
C ARG A 254 8.08 20.65 3.06
N ARG A 255 7.83 19.50 3.70
CA ARG A 255 6.57 19.05 4.33
C ARG A 255 5.39 18.89 3.36
N ASN A 256 5.67 18.55 2.10
CA ASN A 256 4.78 18.19 0.99
C ASN A 256 5.34 18.87 -0.27
N THR A 257 6.06 18.11 -1.10
CA THR A 257 6.44 18.47 -2.47
C THR A 257 5.53 17.70 -3.44
N PRO A 258 4.96 18.33 -4.48
CA PRO A 258 4.09 17.63 -5.42
C PRO A 258 4.83 16.52 -6.18
N VAL A 259 4.17 15.38 -6.40
CA VAL A 259 4.71 14.23 -7.12
C VAL A 259 3.73 13.74 -8.20
N ILE A 260 4.25 13.36 -9.36
CA ILE A 260 3.53 12.62 -10.41
C ILE A 260 4.06 11.19 -10.39
N LYS A 261 3.17 10.19 -10.36
CA LYS A 261 3.53 8.77 -10.36
C LYS A 261 3.32 8.17 -11.76
N ILE A 262 4.36 7.58 -12.34
CA ILE A 262 4.31 6.83 -13.60
C ILE A 262 4.57 5.34 -13.29
N PRO A 263 3.52 4.55 -13.00
CA PRO A 263 3.67 3.12 -12.74
C PRO A 263 4.11 2.35 -13.98
N THR A 264 5.18 1.56 -13.83
CA THR A 264 5.73 0.74 -14.93
C THR A 264 5.60 -0.77 -14.70
N THR A 265 5.22 -1.19 -13.49
CA THR A 265 4.89 -2.58 -13.16
C THR A 265 3.39 -2.77 -12.98
N LEU A 266 2.85 -3.96 -13.27
CA LEU A 266 1.43 -4.24 -13.10
C LEU A 266 0.95 -4.00 -11.66
N MET A 267 1.75 -4.45 -10.69
CA MET A 267 1.56 -4.19 -9.25
C MET A 267 1.40 -2.70 -8.94
N ALA A 268 2.25 -1.85 -9.53
CA ALA A 268 2.13 -0.41 -9.35
C ALA A 268 0.85 0.14 -9.99
N VAL A 269 0.49 -0.33 -11.20
CA VAL A 269 -0.71 0.13 -11.93
C VAL A 269 -2.01 -0.13 -11.18
N VAL A 270 -2.16 -1.30 -10.52
CA VAL A 270 -3.44 -1.71 -9.90
C VAL A 270 -3.55 -1.46 -8.39
N ASP A 271 -2.44 -1.11 -7.72
CA ASP A 271 -2.44 -0.86 -6.26
C ASP A 271 -1.50 0.31 -5.87
N ALA A 272 -0.18 0.09 -5.84
CA ALA A 272 0.78 0.97 -5.15
C ALA A 272 0.87 2.41 -5.71
N SER A 273 0.51 2.64 -6.98
CA SER A 273 0.50 4.00 -7.54
C SER A 273 -0.79 4.77 -7.30
N ILE A 274 -1.93 4.07 -7.36
CA ILE A 274 -3.27 4.68 -7.37
C ILE A 274 -3.75 5.03 -5.96
N GLY A 275 -3.20 4.42 -4.93
CA GLY A 275 -3.35 4.87 -3.55
C GLY A 275 -2.42 6.02 -3.17
N VAL A 276 -2.72 6.64 -2.02
CA VAL A 276 -1.93 7.73 -1.45
C VAL A 276 -0.90 7.27 -0.43
N LYS A 277 -0.87 5.98 -0.06
CA LYS A 277 0.15 5.47 0.86
C LYS A 277 1.53 5.58 0.20
N THR A 278 2.53 5.87 1.02
CA THR A 278 3.96 5.86 0.68
C THR A 278 4.72 5.38 1.91
N ALA A 279 5.65 4.44 1.77
CA ALA A 279 6.32 3.84 2.93
C ALA A 279 7.67 3.20 2.62
N VAL A 280 8.45 2.94 3.67
CA VAL A 280 9.65 2.12 3.65
C VAL A 280 9.65 1.11 4.78
N ASN A 281 10.48 0.08 4.64
CA ASN A 281 10.65 -0.97 5.64
C ASN A 281 11.51 -0.48 6.81
N PHE A 282 11.27 -1.03 8.00
CA PHE A 282 11.99 -0.63 9.22
C PHE A 282 12.08 -1.81 10.19
N HIS A 283 13.29 -2.17 10.65
CA HIS A 283 13.55 -3.34 11.52
C HIS A 283 12.90 -4.64 11.02
N ASN A 284 13.16 -4.98 9.76
CA ASN A 284 12.53 -6.08 9.01
C ASN A 284 10.98 -6.13 9.11
N LYS A 285 10.32 -4.96 9.23
CA LYS A 285 8.87 -4.82 9.11
C LYS A 285 8.50 -4.07 7.85
N LYS A 286 7.62 -4.69 7.05
CA LYS A 286 7.06 -4.16 5.81
C LYS A 286 6.40 -2.80 6.03
N ASN A 287 6.73 -1.81 5.18
CA ASN A 287 6.05 -0.52 5.06
C ASN A 287 5.82 0.23 6.40
N LYS A 288 6.67 0.01 7.41
CA LYS A 288 6.37 0.39 8.81
C LYS A 288 6.56 1.88 9.10
N LEU A 289 7.31 2.60 8.27
CA LEU A 289 7.44 4.06 8.32
C LEU A 289 6.95 4.65 7.00
N GLY A 290 6.01 5.60 7.05
CA GLY A 290 5.37 6.11 5.84
C GLY A 290 4.41 7.27 6.10
N THR A 291 3.83 7.80 5.02
CA THR A 291 2.82 8.86 5.06
C THR A 291 1.75 8.66 3.98
N TYR A 292 0.61 9.32 4.16
CA TYR A 292 -0.42 9.47 3.14
C TYR A 292 -0.10 10.70 2.28
N CYS A 293 0.52 10.48 1.13
CA CYS A 293 0.91 11.47 0.14
C CYS A 293 0.08 11.31 -1.15
N PRO A 294 -1.01 12.08 -1.32
CA PRO A 294 -1.71 12.12 -2.60
C PRO A 294 -0.77 12.60 -3.72
N PRO A 295 -0.67 11.88 -4.86
CA PRO A 295 0.03 12.39 -6.03
C PRO A 295 -0.75 13.59 -6.61
N LEU A 296 -0.17 14.32 -7.55
CA LEU A 296 -0.94 15.20 -8.44
C LEU A 296 -1.78 14.37 -9.41
N GLY A 297 -1.14 13.35 -9.98
CA GLY A 297 -1.73 12.43 -10.94
C GLY A 297 -0.92 11.15 -11.05
N VAL A 298 -1.59 10.11 -11.54
CA VAL A 298 -1.03 8.81 -11.86
C VAL A 298 -1.30 8.54 -13.34
N PHE A 299 -0.25 8.44 -14.15
CA PHE A 299 -0.38 8.20 -15.59
C PHE A 299 0.17 6.82 -15.92
N TYR A 300 -0.70 5.86 -16.23
CA TYR A 300 -0.30 4.48 -16.51
C TYR A 300 -0.41 4.15 -17.99
N ASP A 301 0.68 3.62 -18.56
CA ASP A 301 0.72 3.12 -19.94
C ASP A 301 0.93 1.61 -19.95
N ARG A 302 -0.07 0.90 -20.47
CA ARG A 302 -0.03 -0.56 -20.69
C ARG A 302 1.17 -1.00 -21.53
N ALA A 303 1.73 -0.14 -22.38
CA ALA A 303 2.90 -0.47 -23.20
C ALA A 303 4.14 -0.80 -22.35
N PHE A 304 4.30 -0.24 -21.14
CA PHE A 304 5.41 -0.59 -20.25
C PHE A 304 5.32 -2.02 -19.72
N LEU A 305 4.12 -2.59 -19.62
CA LEU A 305 3.91 -3.99 -19.21
C LEU A 305 4.48 -5.00 -20.22
N LYS A 306 4.72 -4.58 -21.48
CA LYS A 306 5.31 -5.44 -22.53
C LYS A 306 6.73 -5.92 -22.22
N THR A 307 7.47 -5.16 -21.42
CA THR A 307 8.87 -5.47 -21.07
C THR A 307 9.03 -6.15 -19.71
N LEU A 308 7.93 -6.44 -19.00
CA LEU A 308 7.96 -7.23 -17.76
C LEU A 308 8.00 -8.72 -18.09
N ASP A 309 8.75 -9.49 -17.31
CA ASP A 309 8.70 -10.96 -17.35
C ASP A 309 7.36 -11.52 -16.83
N ASP A 310 7.19 -12.84 -16.93
CA ASP A 310 5.96 -13.52 -16.48
C ASP A 310 5.77 -13.40 -14.96
N ARG A 311 6.86 -13.38 -14.18
CA ARG A 311 6.81 -13.36 -12.71
C ARG A 311 6.29 -12.02 -12.20
N HIS A 312 6.79 -10.90 -12.74
CA HIS A 312 6.32 -9.56 -12.39
C HIS A 312 4.89 -9.25 -12.84
N LEU A 313 4.42 -9.88 -13.93
CA LEU A 313 2.99 -9.85 -14.31
C LEU A 313 2.14 -10.72 -13.39
N SER A 314 2.60 -11.93 -13.02
CA SER A 314 1.90 -12.80 -12.08
C SER A 314 1.73 -12.11 -10.72
N ASN A 315 2.82 -11.57 -10.19
CA ASN A 315 2.87 -10.73 -8.98
C ASN A 315 1.82 -9.60 -9.01
N GLY A 316 1.74 -8.79 -10.07
CA GLY A 316 0.72 -7.73 -10.15
C GLY A 316 -0.71 -8.26 -10.31
N ALA A 317 -0.90 -9.44 -10.91
CA ALA A 317 -2.21 -10.05 -11.09
C ALA A 317 -2.78 -10.62 -9.78
N ALA A 318 -1.95 -10.87 -8.75
CA ALA A 318 -2.40 -11.23 -7.42
C ALA A 318 -3.33 -10.16 -6.81
N GLU A 319 -3.01 -8.87 -6.97
CA GLU A 319 -3.87 -7.78 -6.46
C GLU A 319 -5.17 -7.63 -7.26
N ILE A 320 -5.16 -8.01 -8.53
CA ILE A 320 -6.39 -8.09 -9.33
C ILE A 320 -7.29 -9.22 -8.80
N LEU A 321 -6.69 -10.38 -8.49
CA LEU A 321 -7.40 -11.50 -7.86
C LEU A 321 -7.89 -11.15 -6.44
N LYS A 322 -7.12 -10.39 -5.64
CA LYS A 322 -7.55 -9.86 -4.34
C LYS A 322 -8.91 -9.17 -4.47
N MET A 323 -8.99 -8.15 -5.33
CA MET A 323 -10.21 -7.36 -5.53
C MET A 323 -11.35 -8.21 -6.11
N ALA A 324 -11.04 -9.09 -7.08
CA ALA A 324 -12.00 -9.99 -7.69
C ALA A 324 -12.67 -10.94 -6.67
N ALA A 325 -11.87 -11.61 -5.84
CA ALA A 325 -12.33 -12.61 -4.89
C ALA A 325 -13.23 -11.99 -3.80
N ILE A 326 -12.94 -10.76 -3.37
CA ILE A 326 -13.50 -10.18 -2.14
C ILE A 326 -14.55 -9.08 -2.37
N LYS A 327 -14.56 -8.42 -3.55
CA LYS A 327 -15.44 -7.26 -3.88
C LYS A 327 -16.16 -7.40 -5.22
N ASP A 328 -15.63 -8.15 -6.19
CA ASP A 328 -16.06 -8.02 -7.59
C ASP A 328 -16.20 -9.35 -8.34
N ALA A 329 -17.39 -9.96 -8.23
CA ALA A 329 -17.71 -11.22 -8.92
C ALA A 329 -17.64 -11.14 -10.46
N PRO A 330 -18.05 -10.06 -11.15
CA PRO A 330 -17.79 -9.90 -12.58
C PRO A 330 -16.29 -9.84 -12.94
N LEU A 331 -15.45 -9.18 -12.13
CA LEU A 331 -13.99 -9.22 -12.32
C LEU A 331 -13.44 -10.64 -12.13
N PHE A 332 -13.92 -11.36 -11.12
CA PHE A 332 -13.59 -12.77 -10.90
C PHE A 332 -13.92 -13.62 -12.12
N HIS A 333 -15.10 -13.46 -12.71
CA HIS A 333 -15.49 -14.20 -13.90
C HIS A 333 -14.61 -13.88 -15.12
N MET A 334 -14.18 -12.63 -15.30
CA MET A 334 -13.19 -12.30 -16.33
C MET A 334 -11.83 -12.97 -16.07
N LEU A 335 -11.41 -13.11 -14.81
CA LEU A 335 -10.19 -13.86 -14.48
C LEU A 335 -10.35 -15.35 -14.81
N GLU A 336 -11.49 -15.98 -14.50
CA GLU A 336 -11.76 -17.37 -14.90
C GLU A 336 -11.62 -17.59 -16.42
N GLN A 337 -12.09 -16.63 -17.22
CA GLN A 337 -12.06 -16.71 -18.68
C GLN A 337 -10.68 -16.39 -19.27
N HIS A 338 -9.89 -15.50 -18.66
CA HIS A 338 -8.74 -14.88 -19.33
C HIS A 338 -7.39 -15.04 -18.64
N SER A 339 -7.29 -15.56 -17.40
CA SER A 339 -6.04 -15.51 -16.60
C SER A 339 -4.76 -15.93 -17.35
N ALA A 340 -4.76 -17.09 -18.00
CA ALA A 340 -3.61 -17.55 -18.77
C ALA A 340 -3.26 -16.63 -19.96
N GLN A 341 -4.27 -16.04 -20.61
CA GLN A 341 -4.10 -15.07 -21.69
C GLN A 341 -3.59 -13.72 -21.18
N LEU A 342 -3.95 -13.29 -19.97
CA LEU A 342 -3.49 -12.02 -19.40
C LEU A 342 -1.95 -11.97 -19.32
N ILE A 343 -1.33 -13.03 -18.78
CA ILE A 343 0.14 -13.16 -18.69
C ILE A 343 0.74 -13.30 -20.09
N ALA A 344 0.27 -14.27 -20.88
CA ALA A 344 0.83 -14.56 -22.21
C ALA A 344 0.75 -13.38 -23.19
N SER A 345 -0.28 -12.54 -23.08
CA SER A 345 -0.44 -11.33 -23.91
C SER A 345 0.21 -10.07 -23.34
N ARG A 346 0.98 -10.16 -22.24
CA ARG A 346 1.56 -9.01 -21.52
C ARG A 346 0.50 -7.95 -21.16
N PHE A 347 -0.72 -8.37 -20.82
CA PHE A 347 -1.88 -7.50 -20.59
C PHE A 347 -2.29 -6.60 -21.79
N GLN A 348 -1.95 -6.96 -23.03
CA GLN A 348 -2.22 -6.10 -24.20
C GLN A 348 -3.60 -6.29 -24.85
N THR A 349 -4.37 -7.33 -24.53
CA THR A 349 -5.70 -7.56 -25.14
C THR A 349 -6.74 -6.51 -24.69
N PRO A 350 -7.87 -6.38 -25.41
CA PRO A 350 -9.03 -5.60 -24.96
C PRO A 350 -9.62 -6.12 -23.64
N ALA A 351 -9.69 -7.44 -23.45
CA ALA A 351 -10.12 -8.06 -22.19
C ALA A 351 -9.20 -7.67 -21.03
N ALA A 352 -7.88 -7.70 -21.23
CA ALA A 352 -6.91 -7.24 -20.24
C ALA A 352 -7.08 -5.75 -19.89
N ARG A 353 -7.52 -4.91 -20.85
CA ARG A 353 -7.83 -3.48 -20.60
C ARG A 353 -9.01 -3.33 -19.65
N LEU A 354 -10.06 -4.13 -19.86
CA LEU A 354 -11.24 -4.10 -19.00
C LEU A 354 -10.95 -4.64 -17.59
N VAL A 355 -10.17 -5.73 -17.49
CA VAL A 355 -9.67 -6.28 -16.21
C VAL A 355 -8.88 -5.23 -15.43
N LEU A 356 -7.93 -4.53 -16.08
CA LEU A 356 -7.16 -3.44 -15.46
C LEU A 356 -8.04 -2.31 -14.95
N ARG A 357 -8.88 -1.73 -15.83
CA ARG A 357 -9.75 -0.60 -15.50
C ARG A 357 -10.69 -0.94 -14.35
N ARG A 358 -11.27 -2.15 -14.35
CA ARG A 358 -12.18 -2.61 -13.30
C ARG A 358 -11.47 -2.86 -11.97
N SER A 359 -10.25 -3.41 -11.99
CA SER A 359 -9.41 -3.54 -10.79
C SER A 359 -9.06 -2.19 -10.18
N ILE A 360 -8.64 -1.22 -11.01
CA ILE A 360 -8.33 0.15 -10.58
C ILE A 360 -9.57 0.83 -9.99
N GLN A 361 -10.72 0.74 -10.66
CA GLN A 361 -11.99 1.29 -10.15
C GLN A 361 -12.34 0.68 -8.78
N GLY A 362 -12.32 -0.65 -8.67
CA GLY A 362 -12.66 -1.34 -7.43
C GLY A 362 -11.72 -1.00 -6.27
N MET A 363 -10.44 -0.74 -6.54
CA MET A 363 -9.50 -0.23 -5.53
C MET A 363 -9.83 1.22 -5.14
N LEU A 364 -10.04 2.11 -6.11
CA LEU A 364 -10.34 3.52 -5.84
C LEU A 364 -11.64 3.73 -5.05
N GLU A 365 -12.69 2.94 -5.30
CA GLU A 365 -13.94 2.95 -4.51
C GLU A 365 -13.70 2.67 -3.02
N GLU A 366 -12.75 1.79 -2.67
CA GLU A 366 -12.39 1.46 -1.28
C GLU A 366 -11.45 2.49 -0.65
N LEU A 367 -10.70 3.25 -1.46
CA LEU A 367 -9.74 4.24 -0.99
C LEU A 367 -10.33 5.64 -0.86
N GLU A 368 -11.22 6.07 -1.78
CA GLU A 368 -11.81 7.41 -1.77
C GLU A 368 -12.53 7.71 -0.45
N CYS A 369 -13.37 6.78 0.02
CA CYS A 369 -14.17 6.93 1.23
C CYS A 369 -13.37 6.77 2.54
N ASN A 370 -12.11 6.33 2.50
CA ASN A 370 -11.33 5.95 3.67
C ASN A 370 -9.81 6.20 3.49
N LEU A 371 -9.46 7.33 2.86
CA LEU A 371 -8.14 7.62 2.33
C LEU A 371 -6.99 7.59 3.37
N TYR A 372 -7.32 7.90 4.63
CA TYR A 372 -6.42 7.93 5.79
C TYR A 372 -6.64 6.76 6.76
N GLU A 373 -7.40 5.74 6.36
CA GLU A 373 -7.65 4.51 7.13
C GLU A 373 -8.29 4.72 8.52
N HIS A 374 -9.12 5.76 8.67
CA HIS A 374 -9.89 5.97 9.89
C HIS A 374 -10.84 4.79 10.20
N VAL A 375 -11.26 4.06 9.16
CA VAL A 375 -11.98 2.78 9.28
C VAL A 375 -11.02 1.63 8.98
N LEU A 376 -10.61 0.87 10.00
CA LEU A 376 -9.64 -0.23 9.86
C LEU A 376 -10.27 -1.57 9.44
N THR A 377 -11.58 -1.64 9.21
CA THR A 377 -12.25 -2.79 8.54
C THR A 377 -12.22 -2.56 7.03
N ARG A 378 -11.10 -2.92 6.38
CA ARG A 378 -10.80 -2.57 5.00
C ARG A 378 -10.88 -3.81 4.11
N VAL A 379 -11.65 -3.78 3.02
CA VAL A 379 -11.81 -4.95 2.14
C VAL A 379 -10.51 -5.27 1.39
N VAL A 380 -9.75 -4.22 1.05
CA VAL A 380 -8.43 -4.28 0.39
C VAL A 380 -7.30 -4.86 1.25
N ASP A 381 -7.57 -5.19 2.52
CA ASP A 381 -6.66 -5.89 3.43
C ASP A 381 -6.69 -7.43 3.24
N TYR A 382 -7.49 -7.93 2.28
CA TYR A 382 -7.49 -9.34 1.90
C TYR A 382 -6.13 -9.76 1.34
N GLY A 383 -5.63 -10.92 1.74
CA GLY A 383 -4.25 -11.33 1.46
C GLY A 383 -3.16 -10.50 2.17
N HIS A 384 -3.50 -9.68 3.17
CA HIS A 384 -2.55 -8.80 3.87
C HIS A 384 -2.47 -9.01 5.39
N THR A 385 -2.94 -10.13 5.94
CA THR A 385 -2.87 -10.42 7.38
C THR A 385 -1.58 -11.14 7.80
N PHE A 386 -1.09 -12.04 6.97
CA PHE A 386 0.11 -12.84 7.13
C PHE A 386 1.21 -12.45 6.13
N SER A 387 0.84 -12.02 4.91
CA SER A 387 1.80 -11.70 3.84
C SER A 387 2.90 -10.70 4.22
N PRO A 388 2.69 -9.67 5.06
CA PRO A 388 3.77 -8.75 5.43
C PRO A 388 4.91 -9.42 6.20
N GLU A 389 4.63 -10.48 6.96
CA GLU A 389 5.65 -11.25 7.67
C GLU A 389 6.24 -12.37 6.79
N ILE A 390 5.44 -12.96 5.89
CA ILE A 390 5.90 -13.94 4.90
C ILE A 390 6.91 -13.31 3.93
N GLU A 391 6.61 -12.13 3.41
CA GLU A 391 7.47 -11.37 2.49
C GLU A 391 8.81 -10.99 3.15
N MET A 392 8.77 -10.43 4.36
CA MET A 392 9.97 -10.03 5.12
C MET A 392 10.79 -11.23 5.60
N ALA A 393 10.18 -12.38 5.86
CA ALA A 393 10.91 -13.61 6.16
C ALA A 393 11.54 -14.25 4.91
N ALA A 394 10.87 -14.19 3.75
CA ALA A 394 11.43 -14.70 2.48
C ALA A 394 12.60 -13.83 1.99
N LEU A 395 12.57 -12.52 2.23
CA LEU A 395 13.63 -11.57 1.91
C LEU A 395 14.96 -11.84 2.64
N GLU A 396 14.94 -12.59 3.75
CA GLU A 396 16.15 -13.05 4.45
C GLU A 396 16.72 -14.36 3.87
N THR A 397 16.15 -14.88 2.77
CA THR A 397 16.53 -16.16 2.14
C THR A 397 17.04 -15.97 0.71
N ASN A 398 17.60 -17.04 0.12
CA ASN A 398 17.98 -17.07 -1.30
C ASN A 398 16.79 -17.29 -2.25
N ASP A 399 15.56 -17.44 -1.72
CA ASP A 399 14.32 -17.65 -2.46
C ASP A 399 13.34 -16.50 -2.14
N GLU A 400 13.70 -15.28 -2.56
CA GLU A 400 12.91 -14.08 -2.29
C GLU A 400 11.52 -14.17 -2.94
N LEU A 401 10.46 -13.91 -2.18
CA LEU A 401 9.11 -13.73 -2.69
C LEU A 401 8.88 -12.27 -3.14
N LEU A 402 8.21 -12.09 -4.28
CA LEU A 402 7.61 -10.81 -4.64
C LEU A 402 6.35 -10.57 -3.79
N HIS A 403 6.00 -9.30 -3.56
CA HIS A 403 4.85 -8.89 -2.76
C HIS A 403 3.56 -9.68 -3.07
N GLY A 404 3.16 -9.73 -4.34
CA GLY A 404 1.94 -10.42 -4.80
C GLY A 404 2.00 -11.95 -4.64
N GLU A 405 3.20 -12.53 -4.55
CA GLU A 405 3.38 -13.96 -4.27
C GLU A 405 3.11 -14.25 -2.79
N ALA A 406 3.64 -13.41 -1.88
CA ALA A 406 3.32 -13.48 -0.45
C ALA A 406 1.83 -13.19 -0.17
N VAL A 407 1.25 -12.21 -0.87
CA VAL A 407 -0.20 -11.90 -0.83
C VAL A 407 -1.02 -13.08 -1.35
N ASN A 408 -0.58 -13.79 -2.38
CA ASN A 408 -1.27 -14.98 -2.87
C ASN A 408 -1.29 -16.14 -1.85
N ILE A 409 -0.18 -16.39 -1.17
CA ILE A 409 -0.10 -17.41 -0.10
C ILE A 409 -1.10 -17.06 1.03
N ASP A 410 -1.17 -15.79 1.43
CA ASP A 410 -2.15 -15.30 2.42
C ASP A 410 -3.60 -15.43 1.91
N MET A 411 -3.89 -15.05 0.66
CA MET A 411 -5.20 -15.28 0.05
C MET A 411 -5.57 -16.77 0.03
N ALA A 412 -4.62 -17.67 -0.23
CA ALA A 412 -4.87 -19.11 -0.23
C ALA A 412 -5.16 -19.66 1.18
N LEU A 413 -4.40 -19.20 2.20
CA LEU A 413 -4.67 -19.48 3.62
C LEU A 413 -6.06 -19.00 4.04
N THR A 414 -6.38 -17.74 3.74
CA THR A 414 -7.66 -17.11 4.13
C THR A 414 -8.85 -17.65 3.33
N THR A 415 -8.66 -18.11 2.09
CA THR A 415 -9.65 -18.88 1.33
C THR A 415 -9.94 -20.22 2.01
N GLU A 416 -8.92 -20.95 2.45
CA GLU A 416 -9.09 -22.22 3.16
C GLU A 416 -9.79 -22.03 4.52
N ILE A 417 -9.47 -20.96 5.26
CA ILE A 417 -10.18 -20.58 6.49
C ILE A 417 -11.65 -20.26 6.19
N ALA A 418 -11.94 -19.48 5.15
CA ALA A 418 -13.31 -19.14 4.75
C ALA A 418 -14.13 -20.38 4.37
N HIS A 419 -13.50 -21.36 3.70
CA HIS A 419 -14.10 -22.65 3.37
C HIS A 419 -14.41 -23.46 4.63
N ARG A 420 -13.44 -23.61 5.55
CA ARG A 420 -13.64 -24.30 6.85
C ARG A 420 -14.73 -23.67 7.72
N ARG A 421 -14.90 -22.35 7.65
CA ARG A 421 -15.99 -21.62 8.33
C ARG A 421 -17.33 -21.66 7.59
N GLY A 422 -17.42 -22.34 6.44
CA GLY A 422 -18.64 -22.45 5.63
C GLY A 422 -19.07 -21.13 4.97
N TYR A 423 -18.18 -20.14 4.85
CA TYR A 423 -18.49 -18.85 4.21
C TYR A 423 -18.36 -18.93 2.67
N ILE A 424 -17.65 -19.94 2.17
CA ILE A 424 -17.58 -20.31 0.76
C ILE A 424 -17.72 -21.83 0.60
N THR A 425 -18.18 -22.27 -0.57
CA THR A 425 -18.27 -23.70 -0.92
C THR A 425 -16.92 -24.26 -1.35
N ALA A 426 -16.79 -25.59 -1.39
CA ALA A 426 -15.63 -26.25 -2.00
C ALA A 426 -15.43 -25.83 -3.47
N ASP A 427 -16.52 -25.61 -4.22
CA ASP A 427 -16.46 -25.09 -5.59
C ASP A 427 -15.85 -23.68 -5.67
N HIS A 428 -16.24 -22.76 -4.79
CA HIS A 428 -15.64 -21.43 -4.73
C HIS A 428 -14.13 -21.52 -4.47
N LYS A 429 -13.69 -22.31 -3.48
CA LYS A 429 -12.26 -22.55 -3.20
C LYS A 429 -11.54 -23.08 -4.45
N ARG A 430 -12.10 -24.13 -5.09
CA ARG A 430 -11.56 -24.74 -6.31
C ARG A 430 -11.39 -23.72 -7.44
N ARG A 431 -12.35 -22.81 -7.63
CA ARG A 431 -12.31 -21.76 -8.65
C ARG A 431 -11.27 -20.70 -8.35
N VAL A 432 -11.14 -20.24 -7.11
CA VAL A 432 -10.06 -19.32 -6.68
C VAL A 432 -8.70 -19.96 -6.96
N PHE A 433 -8.50 -21.21 -6.53
CA PHE A 433 -7.23 -21.93 -6.71
C PHE A 433 -6.93 -22.23 -8.19
N ALA A 434 -7.94 -22.41 -9.04
CA ALA A 434 -7.76 -22.51 -10.48
C ALA A 434 -7.25 -21.20 -11.09
N ILE A 435 -7.77 -20.03 -10.66
CA ILE A 435 -7.26 -18.72 -11.10
C ILE A 435 -5.82 -18.51 -10.63
N MET A 436 -5.51 -18.79 -9.36
CA MET A 436 -4.14 -18.67 -8.81
C MET A 436 -3.12 -19.47 -9.65
N ARG A 437 -3.44 -20.72 -10.01
CA ARG A 437 -2.61 -21.53 -10.91
C ARG A 437 -2.51 -20.96 -12.32
N ALA A 438 -3.63 -20.48 -12.90
CA ALA A 438 -3.64 -19.88 -14.24
C ALA A 438 -2.87 -18.55 -14.32
N LEU A 439 -2.79 -17.82 -13.20
CA LEU A 439 -1.94 -16.64 -13.00
C LEU A 439 -0.51 -17.00 -12.56
N ARG A 440 -0.17 -18.30 -12.43
CA ARG A 440 1.16 -18.81 -12.05
C ARG A 440 1.67 -18.31 -10.69
N LEU A 441 0.76 -18.17 -9.72
CA LEU A 441 1.09 -17.74 -8.36
C LEU A 441 1.39 -18.93 -7.43
N PRO A 442 2.34 -18.81 -6.49
CA PRO A 442 2.70 -19.88 -5.57
C PRO A 442 1.64 -20.05 -4.46
N PHE A 443 1.47 -21.29 -4.01
CA PHE A 443 0.59 -21.64 -2.89
C PHE A 443 1.33 -21.76 -1.55
N TRP A 444 2.66 -21.92 -1.58
CA TRP A 444 3.47 -22.14 -0.39
C TRP A 444 4.89 -21.60 -0.58
N HIS A 445 5.60 -21.41 0.51
CA HIS A 445 7.02 -21.05 0.53
C HIS A 445 7.67 -21.59 1.81
N ALA A 446 8.98 -21.93 1.78
CA ALA A 446 9.66 -22.58 2.90
C ALA A 446 9.74 -21.71 4.18
N SER A 447 9.66 -20.38 4.06
CA SER A 447 9.61 -19.47 5.23
C SER A 447 8.29 -19.55 6.02
N VAL A 448 7.22 -20.09 5.42
CA VAL A 448 5.89 -20.14 6.03
C VAL A 448 5.88 -21.18 7.15
N THR A 449 6.03 -20.71 8.39
CA THR A 449 5.99 -21.55 9.59
C THR A 449 4.79 -21.19 10.48
N PRO A 450 4.27 -22.13 11.28
CA PRO A 450 3.23 -21.85 12.28
C PRO A 450 3.56 -20.62 13.14
N LYS A 451 4.81 -20.51 13.62
CA LYS A 451 5.28 -19.37 14.43
C LYS A 451 5.22 -18.04 13.66
N LEU A 452 5.56 -18.03 12.38
CA LEU A 452 5.49 -16.83 11.54
C LEU A 452 4.04 -16.39 11.31
N LEU A 453 3.12 -17.33 11.07
CA LEU A 453 1.70 -17.01 10.85
C LEU A 453 1.05 -16.43 12.12
N ILE A 454 1.31 -17.01 13.29
CA ILE A 454 0.81 -16.45 14.57
C ILE A 454 1.42 -15.08 14.85
N LYS A 455 2.69 -14.88 14.51
CA LYS A 455 3.35 -13.57 14.59
C LYS A 455 2.65 -12.55 13.67
N GLY A 456 2.37 -12.89 12.42
CA GLY A 456 1.63 -12.04 11.47
C GLY A 456 0.25 -11.65 11.96
N LEU A 457 -0.56 -12.62 12.42
CA LEU A 457 -1.89 -12.35 12.98
C LEU A 457 -1.82 -11.38 14.18
N ARG A 458 -0.86 -11.56 15.09
CA ARG A 458 -0.68 -10.68 16.26
C ARG A 458 -0.17 -9.30 15.89
N ASP A 459 0.85 -9.21 15.04
CA ASP A 459 1.41 -7.95 14.56
C ASP A 459 0.38 -7.13 13.77
N MET A 460 -0.45 -7.78 12.95
CA MET A 460 -1.54 -7.13 12.22
C MET A 460 -2.73 -6.77 13.13
N THR A 461 -3.02 -7.55 14.18
CA THR A 461 -4.00 -7.17 15.22
C THR A 461 -3.60 -5.88 15.94
N ILE A 462 -2.29 -5.70 16.21
CA ILE A 462 -1.76 -4.44 16.76
C ILE A 462 -1.90 -3.30 15.75
N ALA A 463 -1.56 -3.54 14.48
CA ALA A 463 -1.69 -2.53 13.42
C ALA A 463 -3.14 -2.12 13.14
N ARG A 464 -4.10 -3.02 13.38
CA ARG A 464 -5.56 -2.81 13.27
C ARG A 464 -6.21 -2.44 14.61
N ASP A 465 -5.45 -1.79 15.50
CA ASP A 465 -5.92 -1.22 16.76
C ASP A 465 -6.67 -2.23 17.64
N GLY A 466 -5.94 -3.29 18.05
CA GLY A 466 -6.37 -4.30 19.03
C GLY A 466 -7.35 -5.35 18.51
N LEU A 467 -7.82 -5.25 17.27
CA LEU A 467 -8.77 -6.19 16.65
C LEU A 467 -8.16 -6.80 15.38
N GLN A 468 -8.35 -8.10 15.17
CA GLN A 468 -7.73 -8.79 14.01
C GLN A 468 -8.25 -8.26 12.67
N ARG A 469 -9.54 -7.91 12.60
CA ARG A 469 -10.32 -7.44 11.45
C ARG A 469 -9.94 -8.15 10.14
N VAL A 470 -9.79 -9.47 10.18
CA VAL A 470 -9.35 -10.28 9.03
C VAL A 470 -10.50 -10.36 8.02
N PRO A 471 -10.36 -9.82 6.80
CA PRO A 471 -11.33 -10.08 5.74
C PRO A 471 -11.20 -11.52 5.23
N LEU A 472 -12.32 -12.24 5.24
CA LEU A 472 -12.46 -13.56 4.65
C LEU A 472 -13.50 -13.49 3.53
N MET A 473 -13.38 -14.36 2.52
CA MET A 473 -14.39 -14.50 1.48
C MET A 473 -15.75 -14.91 2.08
N SER A 474 -16.83 -14.37 1.53
CA SER A 474 -18.22 -14.66 1.87
C SER A 474 -19.02 -14.73 0.57
N GLY A 475 -18.98 -15.89 -0.08
CA GLY A 475 -19.22 -16.03 -1.53
C GLY A 475 -18.04 -15.52 -2.38
N ILE A 476 -18.24 -15.49 -3.71
CA ILE A 476 -17.31 -14.86 -4.66
C ILE A 476 -17.69 -13.38 -4.78
N GLY A 477 -16.70 -12.48 -4.70
CA GLY A 477 -16.91 -11.04 -4.76
C GLY A 477 -17.56 -10.45 -3.50
N GLY A 478 -17.51 -11.17 -2.37
CA GLY A 478 -18.10 -10.74 -1.11
C GLY A 478 -17.17 -10.99 0.08
N ALA A 479 -17.24 -10.10 1.08
CA ALA A 479 -16.35 -10.06 2.23
C ALA A 479 -17.08 -10.26 3.57
N ARG A 480 -16.40 -10.86 4.55
CA ARG A 480 -16.78 -10.83 5.97
C ARG A 480 -15.55 -10.63 6.83
N PHE A 481 -15.61 -9.69 7.78
CA PHE A 481 -14.55 -9.46 8.75
C PHE A 481 -14.69 -10.34 9.98
N VAL A 482 -13.59 -10.89 10.48
CA VAL A 482 -13.54 -11.68 11.72
C VAL A 482 -12.49 -11.16 12.70
N ASN A 483 -12.77 -11.33 13.99
CA ASN A 483 -11.90 -10.93 15.11
C ASN A 483 -11.57 -12.10 16.05
N ASN A 484 -11.92 -13.32 15.65
CA ASN A 484 -11.87 -14.54 16.45
C ASN A 484 -11.22 -15.70 15.67
N LEU A 485 -10.25 -15.40 14.81
CA LEU A 485 -9.41 -16.42 14.18
C LEU A 485 -8.47 -16.99 15.25
N SER A 486 -8.56 -18.28 15.49
CA SER A 486 -7.74 -19.00 16.47
C SER A 486 -6.42 -19.50 15.87
N ASP A 487 -5.40 -19.69 16.71
CA ASP A 487 -4.11 -20.25 16.31
C ASP A 487 -4.31 -21.64 15.65
N ASP A 488 -5.24 -22.47 16.16
CA ASP A 488 -5.58 -23.79 15.61
C ASP A 488 -6.18 -23.74 14.19
N GLU A 489 -7.06 -22.78 13.91
CA GLU A 489 -7.62 -22.58 12.55
C GLU A 489 -6.53 -22.17 11.55
N VAL A 490 -5.59 -21.32 11.98
CA VAL A 490 -4.43 -20.93 11.17
C VAL A 490 -3.55 -22.13 10.89
N PHE A 491 -3.27 -22.98 11.89
CA PHE A 491 -2.48 -24.19 11.71
C PHE A 491 -3.17 -25.21 10.79
N ALA A 492 -4.46 -25.43 10.96
CA ALA A 492 -5.22 -26.38 10.15
C ALA A 492 -5.33 -25.93 8.67
N ALA A 493 -5.47 -24.62 8.43
CA ALA A 493 -5.44 -24.07 7.08
C ALA A 493 -4.03 -24.12 6.46
N ALA A 494 -3.00 -23.83 7.24
CA ALA A 494 -1.60 -23.91 6.81
C ALA A 494 -1.19 -25.33 6.39
N ALA A 495 -1.52 -26.34 7.20
CA ALA A 495 -1.24 -27.74 6.89
C ALA A 495 -1.96 -28.20 5.61
N ALA A 496 -3.23 -27.82 5.44
CA ALA A 496 -4.00 -28.16 4.23
C ALA A 496 -3.45 -27.46 2.97
N LEU A 497 -2.97 -26.22 3.10
CA LEU A 497 -2.35 -25.48 2.00
C LEU A 497 -0.98 -26.04 1.63
N GLN A 498 -0.15 -26.40 2.61
CA GLN A 498 1.14 -27.05 2.38
C GLN A 498 0.97 -28.39 1.66
N HIS A 499 0.02 -29.22 2.09
CA HIS A 499 -0.30 -30.48 1.41
C HIS A 499 -0.80 -30.25 -0.02
N TYR A 500 -1.65 -29.24 -0.24
CA TYR A 500 -2.09 -28.87 -1.58
C TYR A 500 -0.92 -28.45 -2.48
N ALA A 501 0.01 -27.63 -1.99
CA ALA A 501 1.20 -27.24 -2.75
C ALA A 501 2.08 -28.44 -3.12
N GLN A 502 2.37 -29.33 -2.17
CA GLN A 502 3.11 -30.58 -2.41
C GLN A 502 2.44 -31.47 -3.47
N SER A 503 1.09 -31.51 -3.51
CA SER A 503 0.37 -32.29 -4.52
C SER A 503 0.50 -31.74 -5.95
N LEU A 504 0.92 -30.47 -6.12
CA LEU A 504 1.21 -29.88 -7.43
C LEU A 504 2.65 -30.15 -7.91
N GLU A 505 3.57 -30.44 -6.99
CA GLU A 505 4.99 -30.73 -7.26
C GLU A 505 5.26 -32.19 -7.63
N CYS A 506 4.29 -33.08 -7.39
CA CYS A 506 4.39 -34.52 -7.67
C CYS A 506 3.32 -35.00 -8.68
N PRO A 507 3.57 -34.91 -10.00
CA PRO A 507 2.57 -35.22 -11.03
C PRO A 507 2.09 -36.68 -11.03
N GLU A 508 2.93 -37.62 -10.57
CA GLU A 508 2.64 -39.07 -10.58
C GLU A 508 1.47 -39.46 -9.65
N ALA A 509 1.05 -38.58 -8.74
CA ALA A 509 -0.15 -38.77 -7.92
C ALA A 509 -1.47 -38.45 -8.66
N ILE A 510 -1.42 -37.85 -9.86
CA ILE A 510 -2.59 -37.29 -10.54
C ILE A 510 -3.24 -38.30 -11.52
N ASP A 511 -2.49 -39.27 -12.05
CA ASP A 511 -2.99 -40.27 -13.02
C ASP A 511 -3.95 -41.32 -12.42
N GLY A 512 -4.21 -41.28 -11.10
CA GLY A 512 -5.23 -42.09 -10.43
C GLY A 512 -6.52 -41.33 -10.05
N LEU A 513 -6.52 -39.99 -10.16
CA LEU A 513 -7.61 -39.15 -9.64
C LEU A 513 -8.36 -38.45 -10.78
N SER A 514 -9.49 -39.07 -11.16
CA SER A 514 -10.57 -38.41 -11.89
C SER A 514 -10.89 -37.03 -11.29
N PRO A 515 -11.22 -36.00 -12.09
CA PRO A 515 -11.62 -34.69 -11.58
C PRO A 515 -12.95 -34.69 -10.79
N PHE A 516 -13.55 -35.87 -10.60
CA PHE A 516 -14.63 -36.14 -9.68
C PHE A 516 -14.15 -37.15 -8.62
N PHE A 517 -13.76 -36.66 -7.46
CA PHE A 517 -13.71 -37.46 -6.24
C PHE A 517 -14.61 -36.82 -5.18
N ASP A 518 -15.49 -37.64 -4.63
CA ASP A 518 -16.47 -37.27 -3.63
C ASP A 518 -15.79 -37.09 -2.26
N MET A 519 -16.15 -36.04 -1.53
CA MET A 519 -15.41 -35.59 -0.33
C MET A 519 -15.94 -36.17 0.99
N ASP A 520 -16.92 -37.08 0.93
CA ASP A 520 -17.73 -37.49 2.07
C ASP A 520 -17.12 -38.62 2.96
N HIS A 521 -15.87 -39.02 2.77
CA HIS A 521 -15.20 -40.04 3.62
C HIS A 521 -13.83 -39.60 4.14
N PHE A 522 -13.82 -38.93 5.29
CA PHE A 522 -12.65 -38.89 6.18
C PHE A 522 -12.65 -40.14 7.08
N PRO A 523 -11.51 -40.85 7.24
CA PRO A 523 -11.38 -41.85 8.28
C PRO A 523 -11.43 -41.18 9.66
N SER A 524 -12.08 -41.81 10.63
CA SER A 524 -12.21 -41.26 11.98
C SER A 524 -10.85 -41.24 12.71
N PRO A 525 -10.68 -40.42 13.77
CA PRO A 525 -9.39 -40.26 14.47
C PRO A 525 -8.78 -41.53 15.09
N ALA A 526 -9.47 -42.67 15.06
CA ALA A 526 -9.01 -43.93 15.62
C ALA A 526 -7.98 -44.69 14.74
N MET A 527 -7.71 -44.24 13.50
CA MET A 527 -6.78 -44.93 12.58
C MET A 527 -5.36 -44.34 12.48
N LEU A 528 -5.02 -43.34 13.30
CA LEU A 528 -3.64 -42.78 13.39
C LEU A 528 -2.88 -43.28 14.64
N ALA A 529 -3.21 -44.48 15.11
CA ALA A 529 -2.54 -45.15 16.23
C ALA A 529 -2.28 -46.63 15.92
N ASN A 530 -1.33 -46.88 15.00
CA ASN A 530 -0.50 -48.09 14.89
C ASN A 530 0.68 -47.80 13.94
#